data_AF-A0A0G0WJ67-F1
#
_entry.id   AF-A0A0G0WJ67-F1
#
_cell.length_a   1.000
_cell.length_b   1.000
_cell.length_c   1.000
_cell.angle_alpha   90.00
_cell.angle_beta   90.00
_cell.angle_gamma   90.00
#
_symmetry.space_group_name_H-M   'P 1'
#
loop_
_entity.id
_entity.type
_entity.pdbx_description
1 polymer ?
#
loop_
_entity_poly.entity_id
_entity_poly.type
_entity_poly.pdbx_seq_one_letter_code
_entity_poly.pdbx_strand_id
1 'polypeptide(L)'
;MTDFSKQEIIKTSIPGLLIIERPVYADERGFFREVFRLKELEEEIGQKFNIVQANHSHSLPRVIRALHAENWNKLVYPLAGKVFTAIVDIRPPKDWQIRCVLMGINLSIICIWLMLIMTVRTQWLLLGMIRILTSNGL
;
A
#
# COMPACT_ATOMS: atom_id res chain seq x y z
N MET A 1 15.07 2.24 16.32
CA MET A 1 14.73 3.38 15.46
C MET A 1 14.96 2.95 14.04
N THR A 2 13.92 2.82 13.23
CA THR A 2 14.03 2.45 11.81
C THR A 2 14.63 3.62 11.05
N ASP A 3 15.66 3.37 10.25
CA ASP A 3 16.29 4.39 9.40
C ASP A 3 15.43 4.56 8.13
N PHE A 4 14.81 5.72 8.01
CA PHE A 4 13.88 6.02 6.93
C PHE A 4 14.55 6.66 5.70
N SER A 5 15.87 6.72 5.69
CA SER A 5 16.65 7.07 4.49
C SER A 5 16.78 5.90 3.51
N LYS A 6 16.37 4.69 3.92
CA LYS A 6 16.53 3.47 3.14
C LYS A 6 15.27 3.14 2.35
N GLN A 7 15.47 2.82 1.07
CA GLN A 7 14.47 2.17 0.24
C GLN A 7 14.46 0.67 0.55
N GLU A 8 13.29 0.11 0.83
CA GLU A 8 13.14 -1.31 1.13
C GLU A 8 11.90 -1.90 0.47
N ILE A 9 12.04 -3.10 -0.11
CA ILE A 9 10.93 -3.92 -0.59
C ILE A 9 10.84 -5.15 0.31
N ILE A 10 9.76 -5.23 1.07
CA ILE A 10 9.48 -6.30 2.01
C ILE A 10 8.49 -7.27 1.37
N LYS A 11 8.92 -8.52 1.18
CA LYS A 11 8.07 -9.62 0.75
C LYS A 11 7.27 -10.12 1.95
N THR A 12 5.96 -10.27 1.78
CA THR A 12 5.12 -10.86 2.83
C THR A 12 5.02 -12.38 2.65
N SER A 13 4.38 -13.06 3.60
CA SER A 13 4.10 -14.50 3.44
C SER A 13 3.13 -14.78 2.29
N ILE A 14 2.38 -13.78 1.85
CA ILE A 14 1.39 -13.89 0.79
C ILE A 14 2.16 -13.68 -0.53
N PRO A 15 2.34 -14.71 -1.37
CA PRO A 15 3.12 -14.57 -2.59
C PRO A 15 2.50 -13.53 -3.54
N GLY A 16 3.31 -12.55 -3.96
CA GLY A 16 2.88 -11.43 -4.79
C GLY A 16 2.33 -10.22 -4.02
N LEU A 17 2.33 -10.27 -2.69
CA LEU A 17 2.03 -9.12 -1.85
C LEU A 17 3.33 -8.50 -1.35
N LEU A 18 3.62 -7.30 -1.86
CA LEU A 18 4.80 -6.52 -1.49
C LEU A 18 4.42 -5.30 -0.65
N ILE A 19 5.30 -4.99 0.28
CA ILE A 19 5.32 -3.79 1.11
C ILE A 19 6.53 -3.00 0.64
N ILE A 20 6.34 -1.75 0.23
CA ILE A 20 7.45 -0.93 -0.27
C ILE A 20 7.58 0.33 0.56
N GLU A 21 8.78 0.49 1.13
CA GLU A 21 9.22 1.65 1.86
C GLU A 21 10.13 2.52 0.98
N ARG A 22 9.80 3.81 0.92
CA ARG A 22 10.51 4.79 0.11
C ARG A 22 11.04 5.91 1.01
N PRO A 23 12.27 6.38 0.77
CA PRO A 23 12.79 7.54 1.47
C PRO A 23 12.02 8.80 1.08
N VAL A 24 11.99 9.76 2.00
CA VAL A 24 11.45 11.10 1.78
C VAL A 24 12.59 12.09 1.91
N TYR A 25 12.75 12.94 0.91
CA TYR A 25 13.76 13.98 0.89
C TYR A 25 13.08 15.32 1.20
N ALA A 26 13.28 15.85 2.41
CA ALA A 26 12.65 17.09 2.85
C ALA A 26 13.64 18.27 2.80
N ASP A 27 13.12 19.45 2.50
CA ASP A 27 13.84 20.73 2.51
C ASP A 27 12.90 21.88 2.93
N GLU A 28 13.39 23.11 2.93
CA GLU A 28 12.63 24.30 3.35
C GLU A 28 11.37 24.58 2.50
N ARG A 29 11.25 23.95 1.32
CA ARG A 29 10.10 24.10 0.41
C ARG A 29 9.04 23.01 0.63
N GLY A 30 9.39 21.93 1.33
CA GLY A 30 8.52 20.79 1.58
C GLY A 30 9.26 19.46 1.48
N PHE A 31 8.74 18.51 0.69
CA PHE A 31 9.39 17.23 0.47
C PHE A 31 9.21 16.71 -0.95
N PHE A 32 10.18 15.92 -1.39
CA PHE A 32 10.16 15.15 -2.62
C PHE A 32 10.29 13.67 -2.31
N ARG A 33 9.59 12.84 -3.09
CA ARG A 33 9.74 11.39 -3.06
C ARG A 33 9.24 10.77 -4.34
N GLU A 34 9.85 9.66 -4.70
CA GLU A 34 9.37 8.80 -5.76
C GLU A 34 8.36 7.80 -5.19
N VAL A 35 7.14 7.79 -5.74
CA VAL A 35 6.09 6.88 -5.26
C VAL A 35 6.43 5.44 -5.62
N PHE A 36 6.80 5.19 -6.88
CA PHE A 36 7.23 3.87 -7.36
C PHE A 36 8.10 3.98 -8.62
N ARG A 37 8.88 2.94 -8.91
CA ARG A 37 9.53 2.71 -10.21
C ARG A 37 8.97 1.45 -10.85
N LEU A 38 8.35 1.58 -12.01
CA LEU A 38 7.72 0.44 -12.69
C LEU A 38 8.69 -0.74 -12.88
N LYS A 39 9.90 -0.47 -13.37
CA LYS A 39 10.92 -1.51 -13.62
C LYS A 39 11.27 -2.31 -12.37
N GLU A 40 11.49 -1.62 -11.25
CA GLU A 40 11.79 -2.26 -9.96
C GLU A 40 10.61 -3.12 -9.47
N LEU A 41 9.37 -2.64 -9.66
CA LEU A 41 8.19 -3.42 -9.31
C LEU A 41 8.13 -4.70 -10.14
N GLU A 42 8.33 -4.59 -11.46
CA GLU A 42 8.30 -5.70 -12.39
C GLU A 42 9.39 -6.75 -12.11
N GLU A 43 10.58 -6.30 -11.72
CA GLU A 43 11.69 -7.16 -11.29
C GLU A 43 11.35 -7.93 -10.01
N GLU A 44 10.77 -7.28 -9.01
CA GLU A 44 10.44 -7.94 -7.73
C GLU A 44 9.26 -8.90 -7.82
N ILE A 45 8.28 -8.59 -8.67
CA ILE A 45 7.07 -9.39 -8.85
C ILE A 45 7.26 -10.48 -9.92
N GLY A 46 8.31 -10.38 -10.74
CA GLY A 46 8.62 -11.32 -11.83
C GLY A 46 7.60 -11.31 -12.98
N GLN A 47 6.82 -10.25 -13.11
CA GLN A 47 5.80 -10.11 -14.17
C GLN A 47 5.61 -8.64 -14.55
N LYS A 48 5.04 -8.39 -15.73
CA LYS A 48 4.70 -7.03 -16.15
C LYS A 48 3.60 -6.43 -15.26
N PHE A 49 3.74 -5.15 -14.94
CA PHE A 49 2.76 -4.39 -14.17
C PHE A 49 2.03 -3.41 -15.09
N ASN A 50 0.85 -3.81 -15.57
CA ASN A 50 0.04 -2.95 -16.43
C ASN A 50 -0.75 -1.95 -15.59
N ILE A 51 -0.50 -0.66 -15.78
CA ILE A 51 -1.31 0.41 -15.18
C ILE A 51 -2.60 0.56 -16.00
N VAL A 52 -3.71 0.05 -15.47
CA VAL A 52 -5.02 0.07 -16.14
C VAL A 52 -5.84 1.30 -15.74
N GLN A 53 -5.77 1.71 -14.48
CA GLN A 53 -6.58 2.79 -13.92
C GLN A 53 -5.86 3.45 -12.75
N ALA A 54 -6.07 4.76 -12.61
CA ALA A 54 -5.65 5.53 -11.45
C ALA A 54 -6.90 6.02 -10.69
N ASN A 55 -6.98 5.68 -9.40
CA ASN A 55 -8.09 6.08 -8.53
C ASN A 55 -7.58 6.95 -7.39
N HIS A 56 -8.36 7.98 -7.05
CA HIS A 56 -8.13 8.82 -5.88
C HIS A 56 -9.43 8.90 -5.08
N SER A 57 -9.41 8.47 -3.82
CA SER A 57 -10.60 8.46 -2.97
C SER A 57 -10.33 9.08 -1.61
N HIS A 58 -11.23 9.92 -1.15
CA HIS A 58 -11.29 10.40 0.23
C HIS A 58 -12.33 9.57 1.01
N SER A 59 -12.05 9.30 2.28
CA SER A 59 -12.96 8.55 3.15
C SER A 59 -13.01 9.22 4.51
N LEU A 60 -14.20 9.32 5.08
CA LEU A 60 -14.37 9.79 6.45
C LEU A 60 -13.86 8.74 7.46
N PRO A 61 -13.56 9.13 8.71
CA PRO A 61 -13.19 8.19 9.74
C PRO A 61 -14.23 7.08 9.90
N ARG A 62 -13.77 5.83 10.08
CA ARG A 62 -14.60 4.62 10.28
C ARG A 62 -15.37 4.14 9.03
N VAL A 63 -15.06 4.66 7.84
CA VAL A 63 -15.56 4.11 6.58
C VAL A 63 -14.82 2.80 6.24
N ILE A 64 -15.56 1.81 5.76
CA ILE A 64 -14.99 0.56 5.24
C ILE A 64 -15.26 0.51 3.74
N ARG A 65 -14.24 0.17 2.95
CA ARG A 65 -14.34 -0.10 1.51
C ARG A 65 -13.88 -1.53 1.27
N ALA A 66 -14.84 -2.41 1.04
CA ALA A 66 -14.62 -3.85 1.03
C ALA A 66 -15.78 -4.59 0.33
N LEU A 67 -15.57 -5.77 -0.28
CA LEU A 67 -14.29 -6.37 -0.66
C LEU A 67 -14.12 -6.25 -2.18
N HIS A 68 -12.92 -5.88 -2.63
CA HIS A 68 -12.65 -5.63 -4.06
C HIS A 68 -11.60 -6.59 -4.59
N ALA A 69 -11.99 -7.38 -5.60
CA ALA A 69 -11.13 -8.26 -6.38
C ALA A 69 -11.30 -7.98 -7.87
N GLU A 70 -10.22 -7.63 -8.55
CA GLU A 70 -10.19 -7.27 -9.96
C GLU A 70 -9.13 -8.11 -10.68
N ASN A 71 -9.21 -8.19 -12.01
CA ASN A 71 -8.28 -8.98 -12.83
C ASN A 71 -6.97 -8.24 -13.15
N TRP A 72 -6.67 -7.13 -12.44
CA TRP A 72 -5.43 -6.35 -12.56
C TRP A 72 -4.78 -6.09 -11.20
N ASN A 73 -3.50 -5.74 -11.24
CA ASN A 73 -2.70 -5.49 -10.05
C ASN A 73 -3.04 -4.12 -9.44
N LYS A 74 -3.04 -4.02 -8.10
CA LYS A 74 -3.26 -2.75 -7.40
C LYS A 74 -1.97 -2.21 -6.81
N LEU A 75 -1.78 -0.90 -6.96
CA LEU A 75 -0.80 -0.11 -6.24
C LEU A 75 -1.54 0.85 -5.32
N VAL A 76 -1.44 0.66 -4.00
CA VAL A 76 -2.17 1.49 -3.03
C VAL A 76 -1.19 2.33 -2.23
N TYR A 77 -1.43 3.65 -2.23
CA TYR A 77 -0.62 4.63 -1.52
C TYR A 77 -1.53 5.68 -0.84
N PRO A 78 -1.57 5.77 0.51
CA PRO A 78 -2.34 6.78 1.22
C PRO A 78 -1.67 8.15 1.18
N LEU A 79 -2.38 9.16 0.67
CA LEU A 79 -1.89 10.53 0.54
C LEU A 79 -2.03 11.38 1.81
N ALA A 80 -2.87 10.98 2.77
CA ALA A 80 -3.08 11.70 4.03
C ALA A 80 -3.72 10.77 5.06
N GLY A 81 -3.39 10.97 6.33
CA GLY A 81 -3.95 10.21 7.44
C GLY A 81 -3.52 8.74 7.48
N LYS A 82 -4.25 7.92 8.23
CA LYS A 82 -3.94 6.49 8.44
C LYS A 82 -5.05 5.59 7.89
N VAL A 83 -4.65 4.48 7.30
CA VAL A 83 -5.49 3.46 6.68
C VAL A 83 -5.05 2.11 7.22
N PHE A 84 -6.01 1.32 7.71
CA PHE A 84 -5.77 -0.08 8.00
C PHE A 84 -6.27 -0.91 6.82
N THR A 85 -5.43 -1.79 6.30
CA THR A 85 -5.80 -2.69 5.22
C THR A 85 -5.65 -4.13 5.68
N ALA A 86 -6.67 -4.96 5.41
CA ALA A 86 -6.53 -6.39 5.47
C ALA A 86 -6.64 -6.96 4.05
N ILE A 87 -5.65 -7.78 3.71
CA ILE A 87 -5.52 -8.45 2.42
C ILE A 87 -5.75 -9.92 2.66
N VAL A 88 -6.65 -10.52 1.89
CA VAL A 88 -6.95 -11.95 1.96
C VAL A 88 -6.57 -12.62 0.65
N ASP A 89 -5.73 -13.67 0.75
CA ASP A 89 -5.43 -14.60 -0.32
C ASP A 89 -6.60 -15.54 -0.55
N ILE A 90 -7.27 -15.39 -1.69
CA ILE A 90 -8.43 -16.20 -2.09
C ILE A 90 -8.12 -17.13 -3.28
N ARG A 91 -6.83 -17.39 -3.55
CA ARG A 91 -6.41 -18.31 -4.61
C ARG A 91 -6.66 -19.78 -4.23
N PRO A 92 -7.38 -20.57 -5.04
CA PRO A 92 -7.48 -22.01 -4.84
C PRO A 92 -6.18 -22.74 -5.27
N PRO A 93 -5.84 -23.92 -4.72
CA PRO A 93 -6.35 -24.58 -3.52
C PRO A 93 -5.45 -24.30 -2.30
N LYS A 94 -5.05 -23.04 -2.07
CA LYS A 94 -4.17 -22.69 -0.94
C LYS A 94 -4.95 -22.47 0.35
N ASP A 95 -4.32 -22.79 1.48
CA ASP A 95 -4.76 -22.33 2.80
C ASP A 95 -4.94 -20.81 2.76
N TRP A 96 -6.12 -20.32 3.12
CA TRP A 96 -6.42 -18.89 3.07
C TRP A 96 -5.49 -18.14 4.02
N GLN A 97 -4.75 -17.17 3.48
CA GLN A 97 -3.87 -16.33 4.27
C GLN A 97 -4.43 -14.92 4.36
N ILE A 98 -4.44 -14.36 5.57
CA ILE A 98 -4.76 -12.97 5.81
C ILE A 98 -3.49 -12.23 6.21
N ARG A 99 -3.28 -11.05 5.66
CA ARG A 99 -2.27 -10.10 6.13
C ARG A 99 -2.90 -8.74 6.37
N CYS A 100 -2.73 -8.27 7.59
CA CYS A 100 -3.17 -6.95 8.01
C CYS A 100 -1.96 -6.02 7.98
N VAL A 101 -2.14 -4.86 7.38
CA VAL A 101 -1.10 -3.85 7.27
C VAL A 101 -1.66 -2.49 7.65
N LEU A 102 -0.95 -1.78 8.51
CA LEU A 102 -1.26 -0.40 8.84
C LEU A 102 -0.41 0.50 7.95
N MET A 103 -1.07 1.35 7.16
CA MET A 103 -0.46 2.28 6.22
C MET A 103 -0.85 3.70 6.65
N GLY A 104 0.03 4.70 6.56
CA GLY A 104 -0.43 6.07 6.82
C GLY A 104 0.61 7.14 7.12
N ILE A 105 0.20 8.41 6.95
CA ILE A 105 1.05 9.59 7.14
C ILE A 105 0.97 9.89 8.61
N ASN A 106 2.11 9.85 9.27
CA ASN A 106 2.30 10.66 10.45
C ASN A 106 3.02 11.96 10.03
N LEU A 107 2.38 13.11 10.16
CA LEU A 107 3.01 14.38 9.75
C LEU A 107 4.14 14.80 10.70
N SER A 108 4.20 14.24 11.92
CA SER A 108 5.29 14.49 12.88
C SER A 108 6.50 13.55 12.71
N ILE A 109 6.32 12.45 11.98
CA ILE A 109 7.34 11.45 11.68
C ILE A 109 7.09 11.11 10.21
N ILE A 110 7.86 11.71 9.30
CA ILE A 110 7.81 11.68 7.81
C ILE A 110 7.81 10.25 7.19
N CYS A 111 7.61 9.23 8.00
CA CYS A 111 8.30 7.98 8.00
C CYS A 111 7.38 6.91 8.59
N ILE A 112 6.44 6.44 7.79
CA ILE A 112 5.94 5.07 7.71
C ILE A 112 5.27 5.02 6.36
N TRP A 113 5.91 4.42 5.36
CA TRP A 113 5.28 4.32 4.05
C TRP A 113 5.38 2.96 3.46
N LEU A 114 4.19 2.39 3.27
CA LEU A 114 4.01 1.05 2.78
C LEU A 114 3.14 1.16 1.56
N MET A 115 3.77 1.03 0.40
CA MET A 115 3.06 0.89 -0.84
C MET A 115 2.78 -0.60 -1.05
N LEU A 116 1.48 -0.91 -1.15
CA LEU A 116 1.02 -2.28 -1.30
C LEU A 116 0.92 -2.60 -2.79
N ILE A 117 1.66 -3.61 -3.22
CA ILE A 117 1.49 -4.18 -4.55
C ILE A 117 0.79 -5.51 -4.41
N MET A 118 -0.32 -5.64 -5.12
CA MET A 118 -1.06 -6.88 -5.20
C MET A 118 -0.89 -7.43 -6.61
N THR A 119 0.02 -8.38 -6.78
CA THR A 119 0.26 -9.02 -8.08
C THR A 119 -0.34 -10.40 -8.18
N VAL A 120 -1.64 -10.49 -8.44
CA VAL A 120 -2.19 -11.71 -9.06
C VAL A 120 -3.40 -11.32 -9.91
N ARG A 121 -3.37 -11.75 -11.17
CA ARG A 121 -4.55 -11.85 -12.02
C ARG A 121 -5.67 -12.53 -11.26
N THR A 122 -6.71 -11.77 -10.95
CA THR A 122 -7.91 -12.19 -10.22
C THR A 122 -7.61 -12.67 -8.80
N GLN A 123 -8.53 -12.39 -7.88
CA GLN A 123 -8.61 -13.05 -6.58
C GLN A 123 -7.72 -12.46 -5.47
N TRP A 124 -7.92 -11.18 -5.16
CA TRP A 124 -7.60 -10.66 -3.83
C TRP A 124 -8.78 -9.91 -3.26
N LEU A 125 -9.12 -10.14 -1.99
CA LEU A 125 -10.11 -9.33 -1.28
C LEU A 125 -9.35 -8.20 -0.58
N LEU A 126 -9.49 -6.96 -1.07
CA LEU A 126 -9.06 -5.79 -0.31
C LEU A 126 -10.16 -5.44 0.71
N LEU A 127 -9.91 -5.69 2.00
CA LEU A 127 -10.68 -5.08 3.08
C LEU A 127 -9.95 -3.79 3.48
N GLY A 128 -10.33 -2.67 2.86
CA GLY A 128 -9.90 -1.37 3.34
C GLY A 128 -10.73 -1.00 4.56
N MET A 129 -10.24 -1.27 5.76
CA MET A 129 -10.82 -0.69 6.98
C MET A 129 -10.19 0.70 7.15
N ILE A 130 -10.84 1.74 6.63
CA ILE A 130 -10.30 3.10 6.72
C ILE A 130 -10.60 3.64 8.12
N ARG A 131 -9.78 3.20 9.09
CA ARG A 131 -9.70 3.84 10.40
C ARG A 131 -8.68 4.97 10.31
N ILE A 132 -9.16 6.15 9.92
CA ILE A 132 -8.43 7.40 10.19
C ILE A 132 -8.38 7.54 11.72
N LEU A 133 -7.24 7.17 12.29
CA LEU A 133 -6.90 7.51 13.67
C LEU A 133 -6.36 8.94 13.65
N THR A 134 -7.12 9.83 14.30
CA THR A 134 -6.94 11.27 14.48
C THR A 134 -7.54 12.15 13.39
N SER A 135 -8.73 12.67 13.71
CA SER A 135 -9.17 14.00 13.33
C SER A 135 -8.34 15.00 14.14
N ASN A 136 -7.49 15.79 13.49
CA ASN A 136 -7.09 17.10 13.97
C ASN A 136 -6.61 17.90 12.76
N GLY A 137 -7.58 18.55 12.09
CA GLY A 137 -7.36 19.60 11.10
C GLY A 137 -6.70 19.16 9.79
N LEU A 138 -7.19 19.72 8.69
CA LEU A 138 -6.30 20.04 7.57
C LEU A 138 -5.39 21.19 7.97
#